data_AF-A0A517Y3C1-F1
#
_entry.id   AF-A0A517Y3C1-F1
#
_cell.length_a   1.000
_cell.length_b   1.000
_cell.length_c   1.000
_cell.angle_alpha   90.00
_cell.angle_beta   90.00
_cell.angle_gamma   90.00
#
_symmetry.space_group_name_H-M   'P 1'
#
loop_
_entity.id
_entity.type
_entity.pdbx_description
1 polymer ?
#
loop_
_entity_poly.entity_id
_entity_poly.type
_entity_poly.pdbx_seq_one_letter_code
_entity_poly.pdbx_strand_id
1 'polypeptide(L)'
;MSNLFARLWDDDQGAVISSELVLVLGILIFGLIPGLVALRNSVNSALTTIGNFLGRITPSFTYSGYAVIASGGGSTIALVGGLQINYTTVTQLSAAQVTPTLVNYLVVPPAP
;
A
#
# COMPACT_ATOMS: atom_id res chain seq x y z
N MET A 1 6.73 6.54 -69.01
CA MET A 1 6.13 6.00 -67.77
C MET A 1 7.18 5.53 -66.75
N SER A 2 8.46 5.48 -67.08
CA SER A 2 9.57 5.09 -66.18
C SER A 2 9.77 6.01 -64.97
N ASN A 3 9.52 7.32 -65.11
CA ASN A 3 9.73 8.30 -64.04
C ASN A 3 8.75 8.16 -62.86
N LEU A 4 7.59 7.53 -63.05
CA LEU A 4 6.64 7.28 -61.95
C LEU A 4 7.14 6.14 -61.05
N PHE A 5 7.68 5.08 -61.63
CA PHE A 5 8.24 3.96 -60.87
C PHE A 5 9.51 4.35 -60.10
N ALA A 6 10.38 5.19 -60.68
CA ALA A 6 11.56 5.70 -59.97
C ALA A 6 11.20 6.60 -58.78
N ARG A 7 10.14 7.42 -58.92
CA ARG A 7 9.64 8.28 -57.85
C ARG A 7 9.02 7.50 -56.69
N LEU A 8 8.29 6.41 -56.99
CA LEU A 8 7.76 5.52 -55.96
C LEU A 8 8.87 4.79 -55.19
N TRP A 9 9.97 4.45 -55.89
CA TRP A 9 11.14 3.80 -55.26
C TRP A 9 11.93 4.75 -54.34
N ASP A 10 12.03 6.03 -54.69
CA ASP A 10 12.65 7.05 -53.82
C ASP A 10 11.77 7.37 -52.59
N ASP A 11 10.45 7.21 -52.69
CA ASP A 11 9.51 7.49 -51.59
C ASP A 11 9.55 6.42 -50.48
N ASP A 12 9.87 5.16 -50.84
CA ASP A 12 10.01 4.05 -49.89
C ASP A 12 11.19 4.23 -48.91
N GLN A 13 12.22 5.01 -49.27
CA GLN A 13 13.32 5.31 -48.35
C GLN A 13 12.84 6.07 -47.10
N GLY A 14 11.78 6.88 -47.22
CA GLY A 14 11.13 7.55 -46.08
C GLY A 14 10.20 6.63 -45.29
N ALA A 15 9.53 5.69 -45.98
CA ALA A 15 8.60 4.74 -45.36
C ALA A 15 9.31 3.67 -44.50
N VAL A 16 10.48 3.19 -44.95
CA VAL A 16 11.29 2.20 -44.21
C VAL A 16 11.76 2.76 -42.87
N ILE A 17 12.26 4.01 -42.86
CA ILE A 17 12.70 4.69 -41.62
C ILE A 17 11.53 4.89 -40.65
N SER A 18 10.32 5.19 -41.16
CA SER A 18 9.13 5.32 -40.34
C SER A 18 8.71 3.97 -39.72
N SER A 19 8.78 2.88 -40.48
CA SER A 19 8.39 1.54 -40.00
C SER A 19 9.30 1.01 -38.89
N GLU A 20 10.61 1.25 -38.98
CA GLU A 20 11.58 0.85 -37.97
C GLU A 20 11.39 1.64 -36.68
N LEU A 21 11.16 2.95 -36.79
CA LEU A 21 10.92 3.81 -35.64
C LEU A 21 9.62 3.45 -34.91
N VAL A 22 8.55 3.10 -35.65
CA VAL A 22 7.29 2.61 -35.07
C VAL A 22 7.49 1.29 -34.33
N LEU A 23 8.30 0.37 -34.88
CA LEU A 23 8.58 -0.92 -34.24
C LEU A 23 9.38 -0.74 -32.94
N VAL A 24 10.40 0.14 -32.95
CA VAL A 24 11.18 0.48 -31.75
C VAL A 24 10.31 1.16 -30.68
N LEU A 25 9.48 2.13 -31.07
CA LEU A 25 8.55 2.80 -30.16
C LEU A 25 7.51 1.84 -29.57
N GLY A 26 7.03 0.87 -30.35
CA GLY A 26 6.12 -0.16 -29.86
C GLY A 26 6.75 -0.99 -28.74
N ILE A 27 7.96 -1.49 -28.97
CA ILE A 27 8.70 -2.27 -27.96
C ILE A 27 9.01 -1.41 -26.72
N LEU A 28 9.38 -0.13 -26.93
CA LEU A 28 9.63 0.82 -25.86
C LEU A 28 8.40 0.99 -24.96
N ILE A 29 7.22 1.24 -25.53
CA ILE A 29 5.98 1.46 -24.77
C ILE A 29 5.57 0.19 -24.02
N PHE A 30 5.74 -0.99 -24.62
CA PHE A 30 5.48 -2.27 -23.94
C PHE A 30 6.40 -2.51 -22.73
N GLY A 31 7.61 -1.98 -22.72
CA GLY A 31 8.48 -2.00 -21.55
C GLY A 31 8.15 -0.89 -20.53
N LEU A 32 7.92 0.33 -21.02
CA LEU A 32 7.75 1.51 -20.18
C LEU A 32 6.48 1.46 -19.33
N ILE A 33 5.33 1.09 -19.90
CA ILE A 33 4.06 1.10 -19.17
C ILE A 33 4.11 0.14 -17.96
N PRO A 34 4.37 -1.17 -18.11
CA PRO A 34 4.45 -2.07 -16.97
C PRO A 34 5.65 -1.75 -16.06
N GLY A 35 6.75 -1.23 -16.61
CA GLY A 35 7.90 -0.77 -15.82
C GLY A 35 7.54 0.38 -14.87
N LEU A 36 6.82 1.39 -15.35
CA LEU A 36 6.33 2.51 -14.54
C LEU A 36 5.26 2.07 -13.53
N VAL A 37 4.40 1.10 -13.89
CA VAL A 37 3.44 0.51 -12.95
C VAL A 37 4.17 -0.22 -11.82
N ALA A 38 5.22 -0.98 -12.12
CA ALA A 38 6.04 -1.64 -11.12
C ALA A 38 6.76 -0.63 -10.21
N LEU A 39 7.32 0.44 -10.79
CA LEU A 39 7.92 1.53 -10.03
C LEU A 39 6.92 2.18 -9.06
N ARG A 40 5.73 2.53 -9.55
CA ARG A 40 4.64 3.07 -8.71
C ARG A 40 4.31 2.14 -7.55
N ASN A 41 4.15 0.84 -7.82
CA ASN A 41 3.83 -0.14 -6.79
C ASN A 41 4.95 -0.26 -5.75
N SER A 42 6.21 -0.23 -6.19
CA SER A 42 7.37 -0.26 -5.30
C SER A 42 7.42 0.99 -4.40
N VAL A 43 7.18 2.17 -4.96
CA VAL A 43 7.16 3.44 -4.21
C VAL A 43 6.03 3.44 -3.19
N ASN A 44 4.83 3.01 -3.57
CA ASN A 44 3.69 2.91 -2.64
C ASN A 44 3.99 1.94 -1.48
N SER A 45 4.65 0.81 -1.76
CA SER A 45 5.08 -0.15 -0.74
C SER A 45 6.12 0.46 0.21
N ALA A 46 7.09 1.20 -0.33
CA ALA A 46 8.11 1.88 0.46
C ALA A 46 7.50 2.96 1.37
N LEU A 47 6.60 3.80 0.85
CA LEU A 47 5.91 4.84 1.63
C LEU A 47 5.04 4.23 2.74
N THR A 48 4.37 3.13 2.45
CA THR A 48 3.58 2.39 3.44
C THR A 48 4.48 1.86 4.58
N THR A 49 5.64 1.32 4.21
CA THR A 49 6.63 0.83 5.19
C THR A 49 7.15 1.97 6.07
N ILE A 50 7.44 3.14 5.47
CA ILE A 50 7.84 4.34 6.20
C ILE A 50 6.73 4.82 7.15
N GLY A 51 5.47 4.84 6.69
CA GLY A 51 4.32 5.22 7.53
C GLY A 51 4.14 4.29 8.73
N ASN A 52 4.25 2.98 8.52
CA ASN A 52 4.19 1.99 9.61
C ASN A 52 5.38 2.10 10.56
N PHE A 53 6.58 2.37 10.04
CA PHE A 53 7.75 2.64 10.87
C PHE A 53 7.54 3.88 11.73
N LEU A 54 7.04 4.98 11.15
CA LEU A 54 6.75 6.22 11.87
C LEU A 54 5.72 6.03 12.99
N GLY A 55 4.68 5.24 12.73
CA GLY A 55 3.68 4.88 13.75
C GLY A 55 4.27 4.10 14.93
N ARG A 56 5.35 3.32 14.70
CA ARG A 56 6.01 2.51 15.73
C ARG A 56 7.08 3.25 16.53
N ILE A 57 7.73 4.26 15.95
CA ILE A 57 8.73 5.07 16.67
C ILE A 57 8.09 6.16 17.53
N THR A 58 6.85 6.54 17.23
CA THR A 58 6.10 7.49 18.05
C THR A 58 5.83 6.85 19.41
N PRO A 59 6.18 7.49 20.54
CA PRO A 59 5.96 6.93 21.87
C PRO A 59 4.50 6.53 22.08
N SER A 60 4.27 5.26 22.41
CA SER A 60 2.95 4.75 22.78
C SER A 60 2.86 4.57 24.28
N PHE A 61 1.79 5.07 24.86
CA PHE A 61 1.50 4.87 26.27
C PHE A 61 0.64 3.62 26.41
N THR A 62 1.16 2.66 27.16
CA THR A 62 0.37 1.53 27.69
C THR A 62 0.18 1.77 29.18
N TYR A 63 -1.04 1.59 29.66
CA TYR A 63 -1.31 1.52 31.08
C TYR A 63 -2.09 0.25 31.40
N SER A 64 -1.64 -0.44 32.45
CA SER A 64 -2.34 -1.60 32.98
C SER A 64 -3.66 -1.16 33.62
N GLY A 65 -4.71 -1.94 33.39
CA GLY A 65 -5.92 -1.82 34.20
C GLY A 65 -5.63 -2.16 35.65
N TYR A 66 -6.47 -1.66 36.56
CA TYR A 66 -6.37 -1.99 37.98
C TYR A 66 -7.75 -2.34 38.53
N ALA A 67 -7.74 -3.23 39.53
CA ALA A 67 -8.91 -3.67 40.25
C ALA A 67 -9.00 -2.87 41.56
N VAL A 68 -10.18 -2.34 41.85
CA VAL A 68 -10.50 -1.74 43.15
C VAL A 68 -11.05 -2.86 44.02
N ILE A 69 -10.44 -3.09 45.18
CA ILE A 69 -10.82 -4.13 46.14
C ILE A 69 -11.56 -3.51 47.33
N ALA A 70 -12.59 -4.19 47.82
CA ALA A 70 -13.30 -3.81 49.03
C ALA A 70 -12.36 -3.76 50.23
N SER A 71 -12.58 -2.81 51.16
CA SER A 71 -11.84 -2.75 52.42
C SER A 71 -12.00 -4.06 53.18
N GLY A 72 -10.90 -4.79 53.38
CA GLY A 72 -10.92 -6.16 53.94
C GLY A 72 -10.50 -7.26 52.96
N GLY A 73 -10.22 -6.92 51.69
CA GLY A 73 -9.41 -7.76 50.79
C GLY A 73 -10.12 -8.97 50.13
N GLY A 74 -11.45 -9.06 50.22
CA GLY A 74 -12.18 -10.26 49.78
C GLY A 74 -12.83 -10.21 48.38
N SER A 75 -13.08 -9.03 47.82
CA SER A 75 -13.81 -8.90 46.54
C SER A 75 -13.42 -7.65 45.76
N THR A 76 -13.24 -7.80 44.45
CA THR A 76 -13.08 -6.68 43.51
C THR A 76 -14.44 -6.01 43.32
N ILE A 77 -14.53 -4.71 43.63
CA ILE A 77 -15.74 -3.90 43.51
C ILE A 77 -15.79 -3.04 42.24
N ALA A 78 -14.64 -2.87 41.57
CA ALA A 78 -14.59 -2.24 40.27
C ALA A 78 -13.35 -2.70 39.49
N LEU A 79 -13.49 -2.77 38.16
CA LEU A 79 -12.38 -2.97 37.25
C LEU A 79 -12.26 -1.74 36.34
N VAL A 80 -11.09 -1.12 36.32
CA VAL A 80 -10.77 -0.10 35.31
C VAL A 80 -9.95 -0.76 34.22
N GLY A 81 -10.46 -0.78 32.99
CA GLY A 81 -9.75 -1.34 31.84
C GLY A 81 -8.44 -0.60 31.55
N GLY A 82 -7.43 -1.34 31.10
CA GLY A 82 -6.17 -0.76 30.61
C GLY A 82 -6.24 -0.35 29.13
N LEU A 83 -5.21 0.34 28.65
CA LEU A 83 -5.01 0.65 27.24
C LEU A 83 -3.69 0.07 26.78
N GLN A 84 -3.74 -0.70 25.68
CA GLN A 84 -2.56 -1.15 24.96
C GLN A 84 -2.77 -0.87 23.47
N ILE A 85 -1.91 -0.05 22.88
CA ILE A 85 -1.92 0.19 21.43
C ILE A 85 -1.14 -0.93 20.75
N ASN A 86 -1.81 -1.72 19.92
CA ASN A 86 -1.20 -2.84 19.21
C ASN A 86 -0.93 -2.47 17.73
N TYR A 87 0.34 -2.44 17.34
CA TYR A 87 0.82 -2.19 15.97
C TYR A 87 0.98 -3.48 15.15
N THR A 88 0.15 -4.50 15.42
CA THR A 88 0.12 -5.78 14.70
C THR A 88 -0.26 -5.55 13.23
N THR A 89 0.12 -6.48 12.35
CA THR A 89 -0.11 -6.43 10.88
C THR A 89 -1.53 -6.10 10.42
N VAL A 90 -2.55 -6.26 11.28
CA VAL A 90 -3.96 -5.92 10.98
C VAL A 90 -4.26 -4.42 11.07
N THR A 91 -3.50 -3.66 11.87
CA THR A 91 -3.64 -2.20 12.03
C THR A 91 -2.57 -1.41 11.26
N GLN A 92 -1.77 -2.09 10.45
CA GLN A 92 -0.76 -1.47 9.60
C GLN A 92 -1.41 -0.88 8.34
N LEU A 93 -0.88 0.27 7.90
CA LEU A 93 -1.18 0.83 6.60
C LEU A 93 -0.84 -0.24 5.55
N SER A 94 -1.74 -0.48 4.60
CA SER A 94 -1.52 -1.40 3.47
C SER A 94 -1.38 -0.62 2.17
N ALA A 95 -0.38 -0.97 1.36
CA ALA A 95 -0.21 -0.42 0.02
C ALA A 95 -1.25 -0.98 -0.98
N ALA A 96 -1.97 -2.04 -0.58
CA ALA A 96 -3.08 -2.63 -1.31
C ALA A 96 -4.41 -2.12 -0.74
N GLN A 97 -5.42 -1.96 -1.61
CA GLN A 97 -6.78 -1.71 -1.18
C GLN A 97 -7.34 -2.96 -0.50
N VAL A 98 -7.32 -2.99 0.83
CA VAL A 98 -7.93 -4.05 1.63
C VAL A 98 -9.38 -3.64 1.90
N THR A 99 -10.34 -4.49 1.52
CA THR A 99 -11.75 -4.32 1.92
C THR A 99 -11.83 -4.16 3.45
N PRO A 100 -12.47 -3.12 3.97
CA PRO A 100 -12.49 -2.86 5.41
C PRO A 100 -13.07 -4.07 6.15
N THR A 101 -12.28 -4.65 7.04
CA THR A 101 -12.72 -5.74 7.92
C THR A 101 -13.29 -5.15 9.18
N LEU A 102 -14.50 -5.57 9.54
CA LEU A 102 -15.15 -5.16 10.77
C LEU A 102 -14.36 -5.74 11.95
N VAL A 103 -13.71 -4.87 12.73
CA VAL A 103 -13.07 -5.26 13.98
C VAL A 103 -14.16 -5.42 15.03
N ASN A 104 -14.47 -6.65 15.41
CA ASN A 104 -15.34 -6.90 16.56
C ASN A 104 -14.59 -6.49 17.83
N TYR A 105 -15.03 -5.40 18.44
CA TYR A 105 -14.59 -5.02 19.78
C TYR A 105 -15.18 -6.02 20.78
N LEU A 106 -14.33 -6.62 21.61
CA LEU A 106 -14.77 -7.38 22.78
C LEU A 106 -15.46 -6.40 23.73
N VAL A 107 -16.79 -6.47 23.79
CA VAL A 107 -17.57 -5.83 24.85
C VAL A 107 -17.30 -6.64 26.12
N VAL A 108 -16.41 -6.15 26.98
CA VAL A 108 -16.20 -6.71 28.31
C VAL A 108 -17.38 -6.27 29.18
N PRO A 109 -18.18 -7.19 29.74
CA PRO A 109 -19.26 -6.85 30.65
C PRO A 109 -18.72 -6.15 31.91
N PRO A 110 -19.45 -5.17 32.48
CA PRO A 110 -19.12 -4.65 33.80
C PRO A 110 -19.11 -5.81 34.81
N ALA A 111 -18.06 -5.88 35.63
CA ALA A 111 -17.95 -6.88 36.69
C ALA A 111 -19.12 -6.76 37.68
N PRO A 112 -19.60 -7.88 38.26
CA PRO A 112 -20.65 -7.88 39.28
C PRO A 112 -20.27 -7.12 40.55
#